data_AF-A0A351CYW3-F1
#
_entry.id   AF-A0A351CYW3-F1
#
_cell.length_a   1.000
_cell.length_b   1.000
_cell.length_c   1.000
_cell.angle_alpha   90.00
_cell.angle_beta   90.00
_cell.angle_gamma   90.00
#
_symmetry.space_group_name_H-M   'P 1'
#
loop_
_entity.id
_entity.type
_entity.pdbx_description
1 polymer ?
#
loop_
_entity_poly.entity_id
_entity_poly.type
_entity_poly.pdbx_seq_one_letter_code
_entity_poly.pdbx_strand_id
1 'polypeptide(L)'
;QLIDGIDAELNTRLFIAVLIIGLALFPVSTYRVNNSLTNKLDSFANRFVDHSLVVIAALFLLSPTGYPWYAAWMLPLLVLRPNPALLLLTATLPLYDVRYYLAAAEQEAYWLPTVTALQFAPSCIWLIWQRRKSSRYVVD
;
A
#
# COMPACT_ATOMS: atom_id res chain seq x y z
N GLN A 1 -35.65 20.59 -0.34
CA GLN A 1 -35.23 19.48 -1.22
C GLN A 1 -33.76 19.56 -1.63
N LEU A 2 -33.25 20.66 -2.22
CA LEU A 2 -31.80 20.79 -2.51
C LEU A 2 -30.94 21.13 -1.28
N ILE A 3 -31.48 21.87 -0.31
CA ILE A 3 -30.77 22.26 0.93
C ILE A 3 -30.66 21.07 1.90
N ASP A 4 -31.76 20.33 2.12
CA ASP A 4 -31.79 19.17 3.01
C ASP A 4 -30.82 18.04 2.62
N GLY A 5 -30.52 17.89 1.31
CA GLY A 5 -29.59 16.88 0.81
C GLY A 5 -28.12 17.23 1.05
N ILE A 6 -27.77 18.53 0.95
CA ILE A 6 -26.40 19.03 1.19
C ILE A 6 -26.06 18.87 2.69
N ASP A 7 -27.02 19.14 3.56
CA ASP A 7 -26.86 19.02 5.01
C ASP A 7 -26.65 17.56 5.44
N ALA A 8 -27.33 16.61 4.79
CA ALA A 8 -27.18 15.19 5.06
C ALA A 8 -25.81 14.65 4.61
N GLU A 9 -25.32 15.06 3.44
CA GLU A 9 -23.98 14.65 2.97
C GLU A 9 -22.86 15.28 3.80
N LEU A 10 -23.00 16.54 4.21
CA LEU A 10 -22.03 17.24 5.05
C LEU A 10 -21.96 16.60 6.45
N ASN A 11 -23.11 16.30 7.06
CA ASN A 11 -23.18 15.65 8.36
C ASN A 11 -22.60 14.22 8.32
N THR A 12 -22.88 13.46 7.26
CA THR A 12 -22.31 12.12 7.08
C THR A 12 -20.78 12.17 6.96
N ARG A 13 -20.25 13.15 6.21
CA ARG A 13 -18.81 13.34 6.03
C ARG A 13 -18.10 13.76 7.32
N LEU A 14 -18.70 14.66 8.10
CA LEU A 14 -18.17 15.07 9.41
C LEU A 14 -18.18 13.90 10.41
N PHE A 15 -19.24 13.09 10.38
CA PHE A 15 -19.32 11.91 11.24
C PHE A 15 -18.23 10.89 10.91
N ILE A 16 -18.01 10.61 9.62
CA ILE A 16 -16.92 9.73 9.16
C ILE A 16 -15.55 10.30 9.53
N ALA A 17 -15.33 11.61 9.36
CA ALA A 17 -14.06 12.26 9.68
C ALA A 17 -13.73 12.18 11.18
N VAL A 18 -14.71 12.42 12.06
CA VAL A 18 -14.53 12.32 13.52
C VAL A 18 -14.26 10.87 13.95
N LEU A 19 -14.92 9.91 13.32
CA LEU A 19 -14.71 8.49 13.60
C LEU A 19 -13.30 8.04 13.19
N ILE A 20 -12.81 8.48 12.02
CA ILE A 20 -11.44 8.21 11.56
C ILE A 20 -10.38 8.87 12.46
N ILE A 21 -10.58 10.13 12.86
CA ILE A 21 -9.65 10.85 13.74
C ILE A 21 -9.62 10.21 15.14
N GLY A 22 -10.78 9.82 15.68
CA GLY A 22 -10.87 9.10 16.96
C GLY A 22 -10.17 7.75 16.94
N LEU A 23 -10.33 6.99 15.84
CA LEU A 23 -9.70 5.69 15.66
C LEU A 23 -8.19 5.79 15.40
N ALA A 24 -7.73 6.87 14.76
CA ALA A 24 -6.33 7.17 14.54
C ALA A 24 -5.60 7.66 15.80
N LEU A 25 -6.31 8.30 16.75
CA LEU A 25 -5.74 8.77 18.02
C LEU A 25 -5.82 7.72 19.14
N PHE A 26 -6.66 6.70 19.00
CA PHE A 26 -6.82 5.61 19.96
C PHE A 26 -5.52 4.85 20.30
N PRO A 27 -4.55 4.62 19.39
CA PRO A 27 -3.32 3.94 19.77
C PRO A 27 -2.32 4.85 20.50
N VAL A 28 -2.44 6.18 20.46
CA VAL A 28 -1.42 7.09 21.02
C VAL A 28 -1.59 7.29 22.53
N SER A 29 -2.81 7.14 23.07
CA SER A 29 -3.10 7.47 24.48
C SER A 29 -2.88 6.32 25.48
N THR A 30 -2.68 5.08 25.04
CA THR A 30 -2.64 3.90 25.94
C THR A 30 -1.29 3.17 25.99
N TYR A 31 -0.23 3.69 25.38
CA TYR A 31 1.12 3.12 25.47
C TYR A 31 1.78 3.37 26.84
N ARG A 32 1.22 2.77 27.90
CA ARG A 32 1.98 2.41 29.11
C ARG A 32 1.31 1.27 29.86
N VAL A 33 1.34 0.06 29.30
CA VAL A 33 1.04 -1.17 30.03
C VAL A 33 2.24 -2.09 29.93
N ASN A 34 2.90 -2.31 31.06
CA ASN A 34 3.96 -3.30 31.22
C ASN A 34 3.33 -4.70 31.19
N ASN A 35 3.58 -5.52 30.17
CA ASN A 35 3.20 -6.95 30.18
C ASN A 35 3.95 -7.79 29.12
N SER A 36 4.60 -8.87 29.56
CA SER A 36 5.23 -9.85 28.64
C SER A 36 4.26 -10.40 27.58
N LEU A 37 2.96 -10.49 27.91
CA LEU A 37 1.91 -10.90 26.98
C LEU A 37 1.61 -9.85 25.91
N THR A 38 1.62 -8.55 26.21
CA THR A 38 1.39 -7.51 25.19
C THR A 38 2.56 -7.50 24.22
N ASN A 39 3.79 -7.58 24.72
CA ASN A 39 4.98 -7.73 23.87
C ASN A 39 4.91 -9.00 22.97
N LYS A 40 4.40 -10.13 23.49
CA LYS A 40 4.18 -11.34 22.69
C LYS A 40 3.09 -11.15 21.62
N LEU A 41 1.93 -10.59 21.98
CA LEU A 41 0.84 -10.31 21.05
C LEU A 41 1.26 -9.29 19.98
N ASP A 42 1.99 -8.25 20.35
CA ASP A 42 2.55 -7.26 19.45
C ASP A 42 3.56 -7.92 18.49
N SER A 43 4.42 -8.81 19.00
CA SER A 43 5.37 -9.55 18.16
C SER A 43 4.67 -10.49 17.17
N PHE A 44 3.56 -11.12 17.57
CA PHE A 44 2.76 -11.99 16.73
C PHE A 44 2.02 -11.17 15.66
N ALA A 45 1.35 -10.09 16.05
CA ALA A 45 0.64 -9.19 15.15
C ALA A 45 1.61 -8.59 14.11
N ASN A 46 2.79 -8.12 14.55
CA ASN A 46 3.82 -7.60 13.64
C ASN A 46 4.26 -8.67 12.63
N ARG A 47 4.53 -9.90 13.08
CA ARG A 47 4.87 -11.01 12.18
C ARG A 47 3.74 -11.30 11.20
N PHE A 48 2.49 -11.33 11.67
CA PHE A 48 1.34 -11.60 10.82
C PHE A 48 1.18 -10.54 9.72
N VAL A 49 1.32 -9.25 10.07
CA VAL A 49 1.28 -8.14 9.11
C VAL A 49 2.42 -8.27 8.10
N ASP A 50 3.65 -8.54 8.56
CA ASP A 50 4.81 -8.69 7.69
C ASP A 50 4.63 -9.86 6.69
N HIS A 51 4.16 -11.02 7.15
CA HIS A 51 3.91 -12.17 6.28
C HIS A 51 2.76 -11.92 5.31
N SER A 52 1.67 -11.31 5.79
CA SER A 52 0.51 -10.97 4.96
C SER A 52 0.90 -9.99 3.85
N LEU A 53 1.73 -8.98 4.16
CA LEU A 53 2.27 -8.05 3.19
C LEU A 53 3.10 -8.77 2.10
N VAL A 54 3.96 -9.71 2.49
CA VAL A 54 4.76 -10.48 1.52
C VAL A 54 3.86 -11.34 0.64
N VAL A 55 2.86 -12.00 1.21
CA VAL A 55 1.91 -12.85 0.45
C VAL A 55 1.10 -12.00 -0.54
N ILE A 56 0.56 -10.88 -0.10
CA ILE A 56 -0.24 -10.00 -0.97
C ILE A 56 0.65 -9.35 -2.04
N ALA A 57 1.86 -8.92 -1.70
CA ALA A 57 2.81 -8.39 -2.67
C ALA A 57 3.23 -9.45 -3.71
N ALA A 58 3.43 -10.70 -3.28
CA ALA A 58 3.72 -11.81 -4.19
C ALA A 58 2.54 -12.11 -5.10
N LEU A 59 1.32 -12.21 -4.56
CA LEU A 59 0.09 -12.38 -5.35
C LEU A 59 -0.10 -11.26 -6.36
N PHE A 60 0.22 -10.03 -5.98
CA PHE A 60 0.16 -8.87 -6.87
C PHE A 60 1.20 -8.95 -8.00
N LEU A 61 2.44 -9.32 -7.68
CA LEU A 61 3.52 -9.49 -8.67
C LEU A 61 3.31 -10.69 -9.60
N LEU A 62 2.67 -11.75 -9.12
CA LEU A 62 2.28 -12.91 -9.94
C LEU A 62 0.98 -12.66 -10.73
N SER A 63 0.25 -11.58 -10.43
CA SER A 63 -0.99 -11.27 -11.13
C SER A 63 -0.68 -10.89 -12.59
N PRO A 64 -1.33 -11.53 -13.57
CA PRO A 64 -1.09 -11.28 -14.98
C PRO A 64 -1.54 -9.88 -15.43
N THR A 65 -2.36 -9.20 -14.64
CA THR A 65 -3.03 -7.96 -15.04
C THR A 65 -2.61 -6.73 -14.24
N GLY A 66 -1.95 -6.91 -13.08
CA GLY A 66 -1.31 -5.82 -12.32
C GLY A 66 -2.20 -4.59 -12.05
N TYR A 67 -3.53 -4.78 -11.98
CA TYR A 67 -4.47 -3.67 -11.96
C TYR A 67 -4.31 -2.78 -10.72
N PRO A 68 -4.45 -1.44 -10.84
CA PRO A 68 -4.26 -0.49 -9.74
C PRO A 68 -5.12 -0.77 -8.50
N TRP A 69 -6.35 -1.26 -8.68
CA TRP A 69 -7.28 -1.50 -7.57
C TRP A 69 -6.82 -2.63 -6.63
N TYR A 70 -6.00 -3.58 -7.07
CA TYR A 70 -5.48 -4.62 -6.18
C TYR A 70 -4.49 -4.05 -5.15
N ALA A 71 -3.84 -2.92 -5.48
CA ALA A 71 -2.99 -2.23 -4.51
C ALA A 71 -3.80 -1.55 -3.39
N ALA A 72 -5.11 -1.36 -3.58
CA ALA A 72 -5.99 -0.89 -2.50
C ALA A 72 -6.05 -1.89 -1.34
N TRP A 73 -5.86 -3.18 -1.60
CA TRP A 73 -5.78 -4.21 -0.55
C TRP A 73 -4.46 -4.16 0.21
N MET A 74 -3.40 -3.57 -0.36
CA MET A 74 -2.11 -3.41 0.28
C MET A 74 -2.04 -2.15 1.15
N LEU A 75 -2.75 -1.09 0.78
CA LEU A 75 -2.76 0.20 1.50
C LEU A 75 -2.96 0.10 3.02
N PRO A 76 -3.98 -0.59 3.56
CA PRO A 76 -4.20 -0.63 5.00
C PRO A 76 -3.04 -1.29 5.75
N LEU A 77 -2.39 -2.28 5.14
CA LEU A 77 -1.22 -2.94 5.72
C LEU A 77 0.04 -2.07 5.62
N LEU A 78 0.19 -1.29 4.53
CA LEU A 78 1.27 -0.33 4.37
C LEU A 78 1.20 0.83 5.37
N VAL A 79 0.01 1.21 5.83
CA VAL A 79 -0.15 2.20 6.92
C VAL A 79 0.43 1.66 8.23
N LEU A 80 0.26 0.37 8.51
CA LEU A 80 0.80 -0.28 9.71
C LEU A 80 2.30 -0.55 9.60
N ARG A 81 2.80 -0.88 8.40
CA ARG A 81 4.21 -1.19 8.13
C ARG A 81 4.64 -0.49 6.83
N PRO A 82 5.19 0.74 6.92
CA PRO A 82 5.58 1.49 5.73
C PRO A 82 6.78 0.80 5.06
N ASN A 83 6.55 0.22 3.88
CA ASN A 83 7.61 -0.31 3.04
C ASN A 83 7.82 0.62 1.83
N PRO A 84 8.98 1.30 1.73
CA PRO A 84 9.25 2.23 0.63
C PRO A 84 9.16 1.60 -0.76
N ALA A 85 9.51 0.32 -0.91
CA ALA A 85 9.44 -0.35 -2.20
C ALA A 85 7.99 -0.55 -2.68
N LEU A 86 7.11 -0.91 -1.75
CA LEU A 86 5.69 -1.10 -2.03
C LEU A 86 4.98 0.25 -2.17
N LEU A 87 5.43 1.29 -1.47
CA LEU A 87 4.95 2.67 -1.69
C LEU A 87 5.28 3.16 -3.10
N LEU A 88 6.53 2.95 -3.56
CA LEU A 88 6.93 3.23 -4.93
C LEU A 88 6.06 2.51 -5.95
N LEU A 89 5.75 1.22 -5.70
CA LEU A 89 4.84 0.45 -6.55
C LEU A 89 3.44 1.10 -6.60
N THR A 90 2.88 1.51 -5.47
CA THR A 90 1.58 2.21 -5.43
C THR A 90 1.61 3.55 -6.15
N ALA A 91 2.74 4.25 -6.15
CA ALA A 91 2.91 5.52 -6.85
C ALA A 91 3.09 5.35 -8.37
N THR A 92 3.66 4.23 -8.83
CA THR A 92 3.84 3.94 -10.26
C THR A 92 2.64 3.23 -10.89
N LEU A 93 1.70 2.75 -10.09
CA LEU A 93 0.49 2.08 -10.57
C LEU A 93 -0.43 2.92 -11.49
N PRO A 94 -0.59 4.24 -11.32
CA PRO A 94 -1.34 5.07 -12.26
C PRO A 94 -0.79 5.08 -13.69
N LEU A 95 0.49 4.70 -13.90
CA LEU A 95 1.02 4.50 -15.26
C LEU A 95 0.31 3.39 -16.03
N TYR A 96 -0.47 2.54 -15.35
CA TYR A 96 -1.37 1.60 -15.98
C TYR A 96 -2.33 2.28 -16.97
N ASP A 97 -2.83 3.49 -16.66
CA ASP A 97 -3.83 4.17 -17.50
C ASP A 97 -3.27 4.61 -18.86
N VAL A 98 -1.95 4.76 -18.96
CA VAL A 98 -1.24 5.04 -20.21
C VAL A 98 -1.52 3.94 -21.24
N ARG A 99 -1.76 2.69 -20.81
CA ARG A 99 -2.10 1.58 -21.71
C ARG A 99 -3.36 1.86 -22.53
N TYR A 100 -4.39 2.47 -21.95
CA TYR A 100 -5.62 2.79 -22.68
C TYR A 100 -5.37 3.80 -23.79
N TYR A 101 -4.48 4.77 -23.55
CA TYR A 101 -4.10 5.74 -24.56
C TYR A 101 -3.31 5.10 -25.71
N LEU A 102 -2.43 4.15 -25.40
CA LEU A 102 -1.66 3.43 -26.43
C LEU A 102 -2.49 2.41 -27.21
N ALA A 103 -3.47 1.79 -26.58
CA ALA A 103 -4.45 0.94 -27.25
C ALA A 103 -5.25 1.75 -28.27
N ALA A 104 -5.68 2.97 -27.92
CA ALA A 104 -6.37 3.88 -28.84
C ALA A 104 -5.48 4.35 -30.01
N ALA A 105 -4.16 4.38 -29.82
CA ALA A 105 -3.19 4.73 -30.86
C ALA A 105 -2.71 3.53 -31.70
N GLU A 106 -3.22 2.32 -31.44
CA GLU A 106 -2.77 1.05 -32.06
C GLU A 106 -1.26 0.74 -31.88
N GLN A 107 -0.59 1.41 -30.94
CA GLN A 107 0.84 1.23 -30.67
C GLN A 107 1.11 0.36 -29.43
N GLU A 108 0.07 -0.27 -28.87
CA GLU A 108 0.15 -1.07 -27.65
C GLU A 108 1.25 -2.13 -27.75
N ALA A 109 1.30 -2.90 -28.83
CA ALA A 109 2.25 -4.02 -28.99
C ALA A 109 3.73 -3.62 -28.82
N TYR A 110 4.10 -2.39 -29.20
CA TYR A 110 5.49 -1.92 -29.16
C TYR A 110 5.88 -1.35 -27.78
N TRP A 111 4.96 -0.66 -27.12
CA TRP A 111 5.25 0.13 -25.92
C TRP A 111 4.76 -0.53 -24.63
N LEU A 112 3.83 -1.49 -24.70
CA LEU A 112 3.33 -2.23 -23.53
C LEU A 112 4.47 -2.80 -22.67
N PRO A 113 5.51 -3.45 -23.25
CA PRO A 113 6.61 -3.99 -22.45
C PRO A 113 7.38 -2.89 -21.72
N THR A 114 7.61 -1.74 -22.36
CA THR A 114 8.33 -0.60 -21.78
C THR A 114 7.54 0.06 -20.66
N VAL A 115 6.24 0.29 -20.86
CA VAL A 115 5.36 0.87 -19.82
C VAL A 115 5.24 -0.08 -18.63
N THR A 116 5.10 -1.38 -18.88
CA THR A 116 5.08 -2.41 -17.83
C THR A 116 6.41 -2.46 -17.08
N ALA A 117 7.54 -2.41 -17.79
CA ALA A 117 8.85 -2.34 -17.16
C ALA A 117 8.98 -1.08 -16.29
N LEU A 118 8.52 0.08 -16.75
CA LEU A 118 8.56 1.32 -15.96
C LEU A 118 7.66 1.27 -14.72
N GLN A 119 6.55 0.54 -14.80
CA GLN A 119 5.62 0.34 -13.69
C GLN A 119 6.25 -0.48 -12.55
N PHE A 120 6.93 -1.59 -12.88
CA PHE A 120 7.47 -2.54 -11.89
C PHE A 120 8.97 -2.38 -11.58
N ALA A 121 9.75 -1.79 -12.48
CA ALA A 121 11.20 -1.65 -12.30
C ALA A 121 11.58 -0.82 -11.06
N PRO A 122 10.94 0.33 -10.76
CA PRO A 122 11.32 1.13 -9.59
C PRO A 122 11.19 0.37 -8.27
N SER A 123 10.11 -0.38 -8.10
CA SER A 123 9.90 -1.22 -6.91
C SER A 123 10.89 -2.38 -6.82
N CYS A 124 11.17 -3.05 -7.94
CA CYS A 124 12.13 -4.17 -7.99
C CYS A 124 13.57 -3.71 -7.73
N ILE A 125 13.99 -2.60 -8.34
CA ILE A 125 15.30 -1.99 -8.11
C ILE A 125 15.46 -1.64 -6.63
N TRP A 126 14.43 -1.04 -6.02
CA TRP A 126 14.46 -0.67 -4.61
C TRP A 126 14.57 -1.89 -3.68
N LEU A 127 13.82 -2.97 -3.94
CA LEU A 127 13.91 -4.21 -3.16
C LEU A 127 15.29 -4.84 -3.25
N ILE A 128 15.87 -4.90 -4.46
CA ILE A 128 17.24 -5.44 -4.66
C ILE A 128 18.26 -4.58 -3.92
N TRP A 129 18.12 -3.26 -3.99
CA TRP A 129 19.01 -2.33 -3.29
C TRP A 129 18.91 -2.46 -1.77
N GLN A 130 17.68 -2.54 -1.24
CA GLN A 130 17.44 -2.73 0.19
C GLN A 130 18.04 -4.05 0.70
N ARG A 131 17.90 -5.14 -0.07
CA ARG A 131 18.51 -6.44 0.25
C ARG A 131 20.05 -6.36 0.27
N ARG A 132 20.66 -5.69 -0.71
CA ARG A 132 22.12 -5.47 -0.78
C ARG A 132 22.65 -4.62 0.38
N LYS A 133 21.83 -3.69 0.90
CA LYS A 133 22.21 -2.84 2.03
C LYS A 133 22.04 -3.58 3.37
N SER A 134 20.96 -4.33 3.54
CA SER A 134 20.70 -5.13 4.77
C SER A 134 21.73 -6.24 4.98
N SER A 135 22.19 -6.91 3.91
CA SER A 135 23.26 -7.91 4.00
C SER A 135 24.60 -7.34 4.47
N ARG A 136 24.78 -6.02 4.41
CA ARG A 136 26.01 -5.33 4.80
C ARG A 136 26.07 -5.00 6.30
N TYR A 137 24.94 -5.08 7.04
CA TYR A 137 24.87 -4.75 8.47
C TYR A 137 24.86 -5.98 9.40
N VAL A 138 24.89 -7.20 8.85
CA VAL A 138 24.91 -8.46 9.63
C VAL A 138 26.33 -9.04 9.71
N VAL A 139 27.31 -8.39 9.07
CA VAL A 139 28.70 -8.88 8.96
C VAL A 139 29.71 -7.96 9.67
N ASP A 140 29.24 -6.91 10.35
CA ASP A 140 30.04 -6.05 11.24
C ASP A 140 29.61 -6.28 12.70
#